data_AF-A0A9P9J679-F1
#
_entry.id   AF-A0A9P9J679-F1
#
_cell.length_a   1.000
_cell.length_b   1.000
_cell.length_c   1.000
_cell.angle_alpha   90.00
_cell.angle_beta   90.00
_cell.angle_gamma   90.00
#
_symmetry.space_group_name_H-M   'P 1'
#
loop_
_entity.id
_entity.type
_entity.pdbx_description
1 polymer ?
#
loop_
_entity_poly.entity_id
_entity_poly.type
_entity_poly.pdbx_seq_one_letter_code
_entity_poly.pdbx_strand_id
1 'polypeptide(L)' 'TLASMDSLAFTWYGQGRLGDVLDLMQRCLRLQQQALGPDHPRTISTLSALKQWQQASDHP' A
#
# COMPACT_ATOMS: atom_id res chain seq x y z
N THR A 1 -2.92 -9.03 6.64
CA THR A 1 -1.45 -8.81 6.69
C THR A 1 -1.00 -8.16 5.39
N LEU A 2 0.23 -7.65 5.29
CA LEU A 2 0.71 -6.90 4.12
C LEU A 2 0.52 -7.66 2.79
N ALA A 3 0.77 -8.97 2.79
CA ALA A 3 0.51 -9.85 1.65
C ALA A 3 -0.98 -9.88 1.22
N SER A 4 -1.90 -9.79 2.18
CA SER A 4 -3.34 -9.69 1.88
C SER A 4 -3.69 -8.37 1.20
N MET A 5 -3.05 -7.26 1.62
CA MET A 5 -3.25 -5.95 1.00
C MET A 5 -2.68 -5.90 -0.41
N ASP A 6 -1.52 -6.50 -0.64
CA ASP A 6 -0.90 -6.63 -1.96
C ASP A 6 -1.75 -7.48 -2.91
N SER A 7 -2.30 -8.59 -2.41
CA SER A 7 -3.19 -9.45 -3.19
C SER A 7 -4.50 -8.73 -3.55
N LEU A 8 -5.03 -7.92 -2.62
CA LEU A 8 -6.21 -7.08 -2.86
C LEU A 8 -5.91 -6.00 -3.90
N ALA A 9 -4.76 -5.35 -3.77
CA ALA A 9 -4.29 -4.31 -4.67
C ALA A 9 -4.14 -4.82 -6.11
N PHE A 10 -3.55 -6.00 -6.29
CA PHE A 10 -3.42 -6.65 -7.59
C PHE A 10 -4.79 -6.98 -8.21
N THR A 11 -5.72 -7.46 -7.37
CA THR A 11 -7.09 -7.76 -7.81
C THR A 11 -7.85 -6.48 -8.19
N TRP A 12 -7.66 -5.39 -7.44
CA TRP A 12 -8.33 -4.11 -7.66
C TRP A 12 -7.71 -3.31 -8.81
N TYR A 13 -6.42 -3.51 -9.12
CA TYR A 13 -5.76 -3.02 -10.34
C TYR A 13 -6.54 -3.46 -11.58
N GLY A 14 -6.88 -4.75 -11.67
CA GLY A 14 -7.71 -5.28 -12.76
C GLY A 14 -9.17 -4.78 -12.78
N GLN A 15 -9.64 -4.16 -11.70
CA GLN A 15 -10.99 -3.58 -11.58
C GLN A 15 -11.00 -2.05 -11.69
N GLY A 16 -9.85 -1.40 -11.90
CA GLY A 16 -9.74 0.06 -11.95
C GLY A 16 -9.96 0.76 -10.61
N ARG A 17 -9.93 0.02 -9.49
CA ARG A 17 -10.20 0.54 -8.13
C ARG A 17 -8.93 0.85 -7.33
N LEU A 18 -7.88 1.28 -8.02
CA LEU A 18 -6.58 1.58 -7.39
C LEU A 18 -6.64 2.72 -6.37
N GLY A 19 -7.51 3.72 -6.58
CA GLY A 19 -7.65 4.84 -5.65
C GLY A 19 -8.03 4.40 -4.23
N ASP A 20 -8.97 3.46 -4.10
CA ASP A 20 -9.39 2.92 -2.80
C ASP A 20 -8.24 2.15 -2.11
N VAL A 21 -7.44 1.41 -2.88
CA VAL A 21 -6.26 0.68 -2.36
C VAL A 21 -5.24 1.65 -1.79
N LEU A 22 -4.92 2.71 -2.53
CA LEU A 22 -3.90 3.68 -2.16
C LEU A 22 -4.27 4.42 -0.88
N ASP A 23 -5.54 4.83 -0.71
CA ASP A 23 -6.00 5.48 0.52
C ASP A 23 -5.89 4.53 1.73
N LEU A 24 -6.29 3.26 1.55
CA LEU A 24 -6.19 2.23 2.59
C LEU A 24 -4.73 1.97 2.98
N MET A 25 -3.83 1.81 2.01
CA MET A 25 -2.41 1.60 2.27
C MET A 25 -1.75 2.82 2.92
N GLN A 26 -2.11 4.04 2.54
CA GLN A 26 -1.62 5.26 3.20
C GLN A 26 -2.07 5.34 4.67
N ARG A 27 -3.33 5.00 4.97
CA ARG A 27 -3.81 4.92 6.36
C ARG A 27 -3.04 3.88 7.16
N CYS A 28 -2.83 2.70 6.58
CA CYS A 28 -2.10 1.62 7.22
C CYS A 28 -0.64 2.03 7.50
N LEU A 29 0.01 2.67 6.53
CA LEU A 29 1.36 3.20 6.69
C LEU A 29 1.45 4.23 7.82
N ARG A 30 0.51 5.18 7.92
CA ARG A 30 0.49 6.16 9.01
C ARG A 30 0.34 5.49 10.38
N LEU A 31 -0.55 4.50 10.50
CA LEU A 31 -0.73 3.76 11.73
C LEU A 31 0.54 2.97 12.10
N GLN A 32 1.21 2.38 11.11
CA GLN A 32 2.47 1.65 11.34
C GLN A 32 3.62 2.59 11.71
N GLN A 33 3.72 3.76 11.09
CA GLN A 33 4.68 4.80 11.48
C GLN A 33 4.45 5.26 12.92
N GLN A 34 3.20 5.45 13.34
CA GLN A 34 2.87 5.89 14.69
C GLN A 34 3.05 4.79 15.75
N ALA A 35 2.72 3.54 15.43
CA ALA A 35 2.78 2.42 16.38
C ALA A 35 4.17 1.76 16.46
N LEU A 36 4.88 1.64 15.33
CA LEU A 36 6.13 0.89 15.20
C LEU A 36 7.33 1.77 14.87
N GLY A 37 7.09 2.99 14.38
CA GLY A 37 8.13 3.87 13.87
C GLY A 37 8.37 3.74 12.36
N PRO A 38 9.02 4.75 11.76
CA PRO A 38 9.35 4.77 10.33
C PRO A 38 10.39 3.72 9.92
N ASP A 39 11.32 3.37 10.82
CA ASP A 39 12.41 2.41 10.58
C ASP A 39 11.99 0.94 10.73
N HIS A 40 10.76 0.68 11.19
CA HIS A 40 10.33 -0.69 11.41
C HIS A 40 10.18 -1.42 10.06
N PRO A 41 10.67 -2.67 9.91
CA PRO A 41 10.66 -3.40 8.64
C PRO A 41 9.25 -3.50 8.03
N ARG A 42 8.23 -3.66 8.89
CA ARG A 42 6.82 -3.66 8.46
C ARG A 42 6.39 -2.32 7.81
N THR A 43 6.84 -1.19 8.34
CA THR A 43 6.56 0.15 7.80
C THR A 43 7.25 0.33 6.46
N ILE A 44 8.54 -0.06 6.38
CA ILE A 44 9.33 0.00 5.14
C ILE A 44 8.70 -0.87 4.03
N SER A 45 8.31 -2.11 4.32
CA SER A 45 7.62 -2.96 3.34
C SER A 45 6.30 -2.34 2.85
N THR A 46 5.56 -1.66 3.73
CA THR A 46 4.27 -1.03 3.37
C THR A 46 4.51 0.18 2.47
N LEU A 47 5.57 0.95 2.74
CA LEU A 47 5.98 2.07 1.93
C LEU A 47 6.42 1.61 0.52
N SER A 48 7.22 0.54 0.44
CA SER A 48 7.66 -0.03 -0.85
C SER A 48 6.49 -0.50 -1.69
N ALA A 49 5.53 -1.22 -1.09
CA ALA A 49 4.31 -1.65 -1.78
C ALA A 49 3.50 -0.44 -2.25
N LEU A 50 3.19 0.53 -1.38
CA LEU A 50 2.46 1.75 -1.73
C LEU A 50 3.10 2.47 -2.92
N LYS A 51 4.43 2.59 -2.93
CA LYS A 51 5.18 3.25 -4.02
C LYS A 51 5.05 2.51 -5.34
N GLN A 52 5.09 1.18 -5.31
CA GLN A 52 4.88 0.35 -6.49
C GLN A 52 3.46 0.52 -7.05
N TRP A 53 2.45 0.58 -6.17
CA TRP A 53 1.06 0.80 -6.57
C TRP A 53 0.81 2.22 -7.11
N GLN A 54 1.46 3.24 -6.54
CA GLN A 54 1.40 4.61 -7.10
C GLN A 54 2.00 4.67 -8.51
N GLN A 55 3.16 4.03 -8.73
CA GLN A 55 3.77 3.97 -10.05
C GLN A 55 2.90 3.21 -11.05
N ALA A 56 2.27 2.11 -10.63
CA ALA A 56 1.34 1.36 -11.46
C ALA A 56 0.05 2.15 -11.77
N SER A 57 -0.38 3.06 -10.87
CA SER A 57 -1.53 3.93 -11.13
C SER A 57 -1.24 5.12 -12.04
N ASP A 58 0.03 5.52 -12.16
CA ASP A 58 0.48 6.62 -13.02
C ASP A 58 0.66 6.18 -14.49
N HIS A 59 0.80 4.87 -14.73
CA HIS A 59 0.76 4.29 -16.07
C HIS A 59 -0.65 3.78 -16.42
N PRO A 60 -1.37 4.46 -17.35
CA PRO A 60 -2.72 4.09 -17.76
C PRO A 60 -2.79 2.82 -18.63
#